data_AF-A0A7Y9JBH8-F1
#
_entry.id   AF-A0A7Y9JBH8-F1
#
_cell.length_a   1.000
_cell.length_b   1.000
_cell.length_c   1.000
_cell.angle_alpha   90.00
_cell.angle_beta   90.00
_cell.angle_gamma   90.00
#
_symmetry.space_group_name_H-M   'P 1'
#
loop_
_entity.id
_entity.type
_entity.pdbx_description
1 polymer ?
#
loop_
_entity_poly.entity_id
_entity_poly.type
_entity_poly.pdbx_seq_one_letter_code
_entity_poly.pdbx_strand_id
1 'polypeptide(L)'
;MGLVDAGELVELASGVDSFYLSGRGSMSEALLEDLDEARTSARETRTRSQFDVGGDRFWVAGGALNRYPYRLEHAHGLIGLTTSASLTTVHVQPSAAFIHAVGIVQALQWFMDVAELLLGRASWKASSIDVFMDSHGWGIDSADRGNFVCRAKQRVTYEDEDTLRTLVFGTRRAGVMARIYDESEKSRKKGTDWWPSVWGDAYTPGERGDPCRVSGGPTCAAAVADRLAGRCSRAIA
;
A
#
# COMPACT_ATOMS: atom_id res chain seq x y z
N MET A 1 -31.60 -1.01 -25.77
CA MET A 1 -30.32 -1.13 -25.03
C MET A 1 -30.61 -0.66 -23.62
N GLY A 2 -30.89 -1.60 -22.72
CA GLY A 2 -31.39 -1.29 -21.38
C GLY A 2 -30.26 -0.72 -20.52
N LEU A 3 -30.46 0.48 -20.00
CA LEU A 3 -29.70 0.97 -18.86
C LEU A 3 -29.91 -0.06 -17.75
N VAL A 4 -28.86 -0.79 -17.41
CA VAL A 4 -28.85 -1.63 -16.21
C VAL A 4 -29.16 -0.67 -15.06
N ASP A 5 -30.15 -1.01 -14.24
CA ASP A 5 -30.51 -0.26 -13.04
C ASP A 5 -29.26 -0.21 -12.15
N ALA A 6 -28.46 0.84 -12.33
CA ALA A 6 -27.30 1.09 -11.51
C ALA A 6 -27.88 1.48 -10.18
N GLY A 7 -27.73 0.61 -9.18
CA GLY A 7 -28.05 0.96 -7.80
C GLY A 7 -27.45 2.33 -7.47
N GLU A 8 -28.10 3.05 -6.56
CA GLU A 8 -27.62 4.37 -6.14
C GLU A 8 -26.10 4.33 -5.87
N LEU A 9 -25.36 5.28 -6.45
CA LEU A 9 -23.92 5.37 -6.23
C LEU A 9 -23.69 5.77 -4.77
N VAL A 10 -23.11 4.87 -3.99
CA VAL A 10 -22.85 5.07 -2.57
C VAL A 10 -21.34 5.08 -2.32
N GLU A 11 -20.85 6.11 -1.62
CA GLU A 11 -19.49 6.09 -1.08
C GLU A 11 -19.41 5.08 0.07
N LEU A 12 -18.44 4.17 -0.01
CA LEU A 12 -18.16 3.19 1.04
C LEU A 12 -17.11 3.72 2.02
N ALA A 13 -16.02 4.28 1.48
CA ALA A 13 -14.92 4.80 2.28
C ALA A 13 -14.08 5.79 1.45
N SER A 14 -13.39 6.70 2.12
CA SER A 14 -12.36 7.52 1.50
C SER A 14 -11.24 7.85 2.48
N GLY A 15 -10.05 8.15 1.95
CA GLY A 15 -8.90 8.43 2.81
C GLY A 15 -7.56 8.40 2.08
N VAL A 16 -6.50 8.11 2.85
CA VAL A 16 -5.12 7.97 2.35
C VAL A 16 -4.79 6.49 2.21
N ASP A 17 -4.42 6.06 1.01
CA ASP A 17 -4.05 4.67 0.73
C ASP A 17 -2.53 4.46 0.75
N SER A 18 -1.77 5.51 0.41
CA SER A 18 -0.32 5.51 0.62
C SER A 18 0.23 6.90 0.90
N PHE A 19 1.29 6.96 1.72
CA PHE A 19 1.97 8.20 2.02
C PHE A 19 3.46 7.93 2.22
N TYR A 20 4.29 8.41 1.30
CA TYR A 20 5.73 8.17 1.35
C TYR A 20 6.46 9.38 1.92
N LEU A 21 7.31 9.14 2.92
CA LEU A 21 8.18 10.16 3.50
C LEU A 21 9.59 10.04 2.96
N SER A 22 10.30 11.16 2.96
CA SER A 22 11.74 11.18 2.73
C SER A 22 12.38 12.16 3.69
N GLY A 23 13.52 11.77 4.25
CA GLY A 23 14.19 12.52 5.31
C GLY A 23 15.68 12.70 5.05
N ARG A 24 16.26 13.81 5.51
CA ARG A 24 17.71 13.96 5.63
C ARG A 24 18.11 13.86 7.10
N GLY A 25 19.06 12.98 7.37
CA GLY A 25 19.70 12.79 8.67
C GLY A 25 21.13 12.29 8.45
N SER A 26 21.78 11.85 9.53
CA SER A 26 23.18 11.43 9.49
C SER A 26 23.29 9.94 9.85
N MET A 27 23.96 9.17 8.99
CA MET A 27 24.34 7.80 9.33
C MET A 27 25.69 7.80 10.04
N SER A 28 25.76 7.15 11.19
CA SER A 28 27.05 6.87 11.84
C SER A 28 27.81 5.79 11.05
N GLU A 29 29.13 5.74 11.25
CA GLU A 29 29.97 4.68 10.67
C GLU A 29 29.54 3.30 11.19
N ALA A 30 29.27 3.17 12.49
CA ALA A 30 28.76 1.93 13.08
C ALA A 30 27.46 1.45 12.42
N LEU A 31 26.48 2.34 12.22
CA LEU A 31 25.24 1.97 11.52
C LEU A 31 25.50 1.51 10.09
N LEU A 32 26.43 2.16 9.38
CA LEU A 32 26.78 1.78 8.02
C LEU A 32 27.41 0.38 7.98
N GLU A 33 28.33 0.10 8.91
CA GLU A 33 28.97 -1.21 9.06
C GLU A 33 27.94 -2.31 9.35
N ASP A 34 27.05 -2.10 10.32
CA ASP A 34 26.01 -3.07 10.68
C ASP A 34 25.06 -3.36 9.49
N LEU A 35 24.70 -2.32 8.72
CA LEU A 35 23.84 -2.46 7.54
C LEU A 35 24.55 -3.18 6.39
N ASP A 36 25.85 -2.92 6.18
CA ASP A 36 26.64 -3.61 5.15
C ASP A 36 26.84 -5.09 5.50
N GLU A 37 27.08 -5.42 6.76
CA GLU A 37 27.16 -6.80 7.24
C GLU A 37 25.82 -7.53 7.02
N ALA A 38 24.72 -6.95 7.52
CA ALA A 38 23.38 -7.54 7.40
C ALA A 38 22.97 -7.73 5.94
N ARG A 39 23.28 -6.76 5.06
CA ARG A 39 22.99 -6.85 3.63
C ARG A 39 23.84 -7.90 2.93
N THR A 40 25.12 -8.01 3.29
CA THR A 40 26.03 -9.00 2.71
C THR A 40 25.59 -10.41 3.08
N SER A 41 25.33 -10.65 4.36
CA SER A 41 24.73 -11.90 4.85
C SER A 41 23.44 -12.25 4.10
N ALA A 42 22.56 -11.27 3.91
CA ALA A 42 21.30 -11.49 3.19
C ALA A 42 21.48 -11.86 1.70
N ARG A 43 22.54 -11.35 1.06
CA ARG A 43 22.87 -11.69 -0.34
C ARG A 43 23.43 -13.10 -0.47
N GLU A 44 24.36 -13.45 0.43
CA GLU A 44 25.05 -14.73 0.40
C GLU A 44 24.09 -15.88 0.71
N THR A 45 23.27 -15.72 1.75
CA THR A 45 22.29 -16.72 2.18
C THR A 45 21.00 -16.72 1.35
N ARG A 46 20.81 -15.72 0.49
CA ARG A 46 19.57 -15.46 -0.27
C ARG A 46 18.33 -15.37 0.61
N THR A 47 18.51 -15.06 1.88
CA THR A 47 17.47 -14.90 2.89
C THR A 47 17.62 -13.52 3.53
N ARG A 48 16.58 -12.98 4.16
CA ARG A 48 16.71 -11.67 4.82
C ARG A 48 17.49 -11.82 6.13
N SER A 49 18.30 -10.83 6.48
CA SER A 49 19.02 -10.81 7.76
C SER A 49 18.23 -10.01 8.79
N GLN A 50 18.18 -10.46 10.04
CA GLN A 50 17.53 -9.71 11.11
C GLN A 50 18.33 -8.45 11.42
N PHE A 51 17.64 -7.36 11.75
CA PHE A 51 18.23 -6.10 12.15
C PHE A 51 17.31 -5.43 13.17
N ASP A 52 17.79 -5.13 14.37
CA ASP A 52 16.95 -4.57 15.44
C ASP A 52 17.10 -3.04 15.51
N VAL A 53 15.97 -2.34 15.64
CA VAL A 53 15.92 -0.87 15.73
C VAL A 53 15.07 -0.48 16.92
N GLY A 54 15.68 0.02 17.99
CA GLY A 54 14.93 0.45 19.18
C GLY A 54 14.09 -0.64 19.85
N GLY A 55 14.43 -1.92 19.64
CA GLY A 55 13.66 -3.07 20.12
C GLY A 55 12.64 -3.64 19.12
N ASP A 56 12.38 -2.94 18.02
CA ASP A 56 11.57 -3.45 16.91
C ASP A 56 12.42 -4.27 15.94
N ARG A 57 11.87 -5.41 15.50
CA ARG A 57 12.57 -6.34 14.61
C ARG A 57 12.35 -5.98 13.14
N PHE A 58 13.40 -5.57 12.46
CA PHE A 58 13.43 -5.39 11.00
C PHE A 58 14.17 -6.52 10.30
N TRP A 59 13.98 -6.58 8.98
CA TRP A 59 14.68 -7.48 8.09
C TRP A 59 15.43 -6.67 7.03
N VAL A 60 16.74 -6.85 6.93
CA VAL A 60 17.55 -6.29 5.85
C VAL A 60 17.50 -7.24 4.66
N ALA A 61 17.05 -6.73 3.52
CA ALA A 61 17.07 -7.45 2.25
C ALA A 61 18.43 -7.28 1.54
N GLY A 62 18.87 -8.33 0.82
CA GLY A 62 20.08 -8.24 -0.01
C GLY A 62 19.93 -7.29 -1.21
N GLY A 63 18.69 -7.02 -1.64
CA GLY A 63 18.35 -6.11 -2.73
C GLY A 63 18.04 -4.69 -2.25
N ALA A 64 18.18 -3.71 -3.14
CA ALA A 64 17.87 -2.30 -2.86
C ALA A 64 16.35 -2.01 -2.83
N LEU A 65 15.96 -0.93 -2.15
CA LEU A 65 14.66 -0.28 -2.31
C LEU A 65 14.81 0.89 -3.28
N ASN A 66 14.38 0.72 -4.54
CA ASN A 66 14.64 1.72 -5.59
C ASN A 66 16.14 2.06 -5.69
N ARG A 67 16.53 3.30 -5.37
CA ARG A 67 17.91 3.79 -5.36
C ARG A 67 18.58 3.73 -3.98
N TYR A 68 17.90 3.18 -2.97
CA TYR A 68 18.39 3.05 -1.60
C TYR A 68 19.02 1.67 -1.41
N PRO A 69 20.35 1.57 -1.26
CA PRO A 69 21.05 0.28 -1.20
C PRO A 69 20.62 -0.58 -0.01
N TYR A 70 20.29 0.02 1.13
CA TYR A 70 19.85 -0.67 2.33
C TYR A 70 18.33 -0.63 2.41
N ARG A 71 17.70 -1.81 2.32
CA ARG A 71 16.25 -1.99 2.40
C ARG A 71 15.92 -2.74 3.68
N LEU A 72 15.28 -2.03 4.60
CA LEU A 72 14.75 -2.58 5.84
C LEU A 72 13.26 -2.84 5.62
N GLU A 73 12.81 -4.02 6.03
CA GLU A 73 11.44 -4.48 5.90
C GLU A 73 10.83 -4.76 7.27
N HIS A 74 9.62 -4.26 7.46
CA HIS A 74 8.79 -4.50 8.64
C HIS A 74 7.38 -4.88 8.20
N ALA A 75 6.59 -5.48 9.09
CA ALA A 75 5.17 -5.74 8.83
C ALA A 75 4.40 -4.43 8.52
N HIS A 76 4.86 -3.30 9.07
CA HIS A 76 4.26 -1.99 8.90
C HIS A 76 4.66 -1.29 7.60
N GLY A 77 5.69 -1.75 6.89
CA GLY A 77 6.18 -1.10 5.67
C GLY A 77 7.68 -1.24 5.44
N LEU A 78 8.23 -0.35 4.62
CA LEU A 78 9.62 -0.40 4.16
C LEU A 78 10.38 0.89 4.50
N ILE A 79 11.67 0.76 4.82
CA ILE A 79 12.60 1.87 4.98
C ILE A 79 13.79 1.65 4.05
N GLY A 80 14.11 2.65 3.24
CA GLY A 80 15.32 2.70 2.42
C GLY A 80 16.32 3.69 3.00
N LEU A 81 17.58 3.28 3.15
CA LEU A 81 18.68 4.14 3.62
C LEU A 81 19.78 4.26 2.57
N THR A 82 20.45 5.42 2.56
CA THR A 82 21.58 5.70 1.66
C THR A 82 22.48 6.79 2.23
N THR A 83 23.79 6.67 1.96
CA THR A 83 24.79 7.72 2.21
C THR A 83 24.93 8.69 1.02
N SER A 84 24.20 8.46 -0.08
CA SER A 84 24.31 9.29 -1.28
C SER A 84 23.86 10.73 -1.03
N ALA A 85 24.75 11.70 -1.27
CA ALA A 85 24.42 13.13 -1.21
C ALA A 85 23.33 13.56 -2.21
N SER A 86 23.15 12.80 -3.31
CA SER A 86 22.17 13.10 -4.35
C SER A 86 20.73 12.74 -3.96
N LEU A 87 20.55 11.95 -2.91
CA LEU A 87 19.26 11.50 -2.39
C LEU A 87 19.05 12.05 -0.98
N THR A 88 17.81 11.97 -0.49
CA THR A 88 17.52 12.05 0.95
C THR A 88 18.09 10.81 1.63
N THR A 89 18.59 10.93 2.85
CA THR A 89 19.22 9.81 3.60
C THR A 89 18.26 8.65 3.81
N VAL A 90 16.97 8.95 4.06
CA VAL A 90 15.92 7.96 4.30
C VAL A 90 14.73 8.15 3.36
N HIS A 91 14.13 7.04 2.97
CA HIS A 91 12.84 6.96 2.30
C HIS A 91 11.95 5.92 2.97
N VAL A 92 10.72 6.30 3.31
CA VAL A 92 9.79 5.44 4.03
C VAL A 92 8.56 5.17 3.18
N GLN A 93 8.13 3.92 3.14
CA GLN A 93 6.89 3.47 2.51
C GLN A 93 6.07 2.66 3.52
N PRO A 94 5.21 3.32 4.32
CA PRO A 94 4.24 2.61 5.15
C PRO A 94 3.33 1.75 4.28
N SER A 95 2.93 0.59 4.79
CA SER A 95 1.96 -0.25 4.11
C SER A 95 0.55 0.34 4.24
N ALA A 96 -0.28 0.16 3.21
CA ALA A 96 -1.68 0.56 3.27
C ALA A 96 -2.38 -0.07 4.49
N ALA A 97 -2.17 -1.37 4.72
CA ALA A 97 -2.73 -2.08 5.87
C ALA A 97 -2.40 -1.41 7.21
N PHE A 98 -1.16 -0.92 7.39
CA PHE A 98 -0.77 -0.22 8.60
C PHE A 98 -1.44 1.16 8.70
N ILE A 99 -1.47 1.93 7.59
CA ILE A 99 -2.15 3.23 7.53
C ILE A 99 -3.63 3.09 7.91
N HIS A 100 -4.32 2.09 7.37
CA HIS A 100 -5.75 1.83 7.65
C HIS A 100 -5.98 1.31 9.08
N ALA A 101 -5.02 0.58 9.65
CA ALA A 101 -5.15 0.05 11.00
C ALA A 101 -4.99 1.10 12.11
N VAL A 102 -4.05 2.05 11.96
CA VAL A 102 -3.73 3.03 13.02
C VAL A 102 -4.03 4.48 12.64
N GLY A 103 -4.38 4.74 11.38
CA GLY A 103 -4.53 6.09 10.85
C GLY A 103 -3.20 6.73 10.45
N ILE A 104 -3.28 7.66 9.48
CA ILE A 104 -2.09 8.21 8.82
C ILE A 104 -1.13 8.93 9.79
N VAL A 105 -1.63 9.75 10.72
CA VAL A 105 -0.78 10.52 11.64
C VAL A 105 0.08 9.60 12.49
N GLN A 106 -0.52 8.56 13.06
CA GLN A 106 0.16 7.60 13.92
C GLN A 106 1.14 6.74 13.11
N ALA A 107 0.74 6.30 11.92
CA ALA A 107 1.61 5.54 11.03
C ALA A 107 2.87 6.33 10.66
N LEU A 108 2.72 7.61 10.31
CA LEU A 108 3.86 8.47 9.98
C LEU A 108 4.74 8.72 11.20
N GLN A 109 4.16 9.01 12.37
CA GLN A 109 4.93 9.24 13.59
C GLN A 109 5.80 8.04 13.95
N TRP A 110 5.23 6.83 13.92
CA TRP A 110 5.98 5.59 14.21
C TRP A 110 7.22 5.45 13.30
N PHE A 111 7.06 5.69 11.99
CA PHE A 111 8.19 5.60 11.07
C PHE A 111 9.21 6.74 11.24
N MET A 112 8.76 7.94 11.59
CA MET A 112 9.66 9.05 11.89
C MET A 112 10.51 8.73 13.12
N ASP A 113 9.89 8.20 14.19
CA ASP A 113 10.59 7.81 15.42
C ASP A 113 11.63 6.72 15.15
N VAL A 114 11.25 5.65 14.42
CA VAL A 114 12.18 4.57 14.02
C VAL A 114 13.36 5.11 13.22
N ALA A 115 13.09 5.98 12.24
CA ALA A 115 14.16 6.54 11.40
C ALA A 115 15.06 7.50 12.19
N GLU A 116 14.52 8.23 13.16
CA GLU A 116 15.31 9.13 14.02
C GLU A 116 16.14 8.39 15.06
N LEU A 117 15.73 7.18 15.47
CA LEU A 117 16.60 6.28 16.23
C LEU A 117 17.85 5.85 15.44
N LEU A 118 17.70 5.67 14.13
CA LEU A 118 18.80 5.28 13.24
C LEU A 118 19.68 6.47 12.86
N LEU A 119 19.07 7.61 12.54
CA LEU A 119 19.76 8.71 11.85
C LEU A 119 19.99 9.95 12.72
N GLY A 120 19.56 9.89 13.98
CA GLY A 120 19.31 11.08 14.78
C GLY A 120 18.18 11.92 14.17
N ARG A 121 18.07 13.17 14.64
CA ARG A 121 17.04 14.10 14.17
C ARG A 121 17.08 14.27 12.65
N ALA A 122 15.94 14.09 12.00
CA ALA A 122 15.83 14.20 10.55
C ALA A 122 14.94 15.39 10.13
N SER A 123 15.22 15.95 8.95
CA SER A 123 14.31 16.90 8.30
C SER A 123 13.44 16.15 7.29
N TRP A 124 12.12 16.23 7.44
CA TRP A 124 11.16 15.42 6.69
C TRP A 124 10.48 16.18 5.55
N LYS A 125 10.13 15.46 4.48
CA LYS A 125 9.22 15.91 3.43
C LYS A 125 8.31 14.77 2.98
N ALA A 126 7.08 15.10 2.62
CA ALA A 126 6.23 14.21 1.83
C ALA A 126 6.83 14.04 0.43
N SER A 127 6.85 12.81 -0.07
CA SER A 127 7.39 12.47 -1.39
C SER A 127 6.34 11.95 -2.36
N SER A 128 5.30 11.28 -1.85
CA SER A 128 4.12 10.86 -2.62
C SER A 128 2.96 10.67 -1.67
N ILE A 129 1.74 10.96 -2.14
CA ILE A 129 0.50 10.65 -1.45
C ILE A 129 -0.49 10.11 -2.48
N ASP A 130 -1.09 8.96 -2.16
CA ASP A 130 -2.25 8.45 -2.88
C ASP A 130 -3.46 8.57 -1.94
N VAL A 131 -4.49 9.26 -2.41
CA VAL A 131 -5.81 9.30 -1.76
C VAL A 131 -6.78 8.41 -2.55
N PHE A 132 -7.74 7.83 -1.86
CA PHE A 132 -8.73 6.93 -2.44
C PHE A 132 -10.15 7.33 -2.04
N MET A 133 -11.09 6.88 -2.86
CA MET A 133 -12.51 6.83 -2.55
C MET A 133 -13.04 5.55 -3.17
N ASP A 134 -13.61 4.70 -2.33
CA ASP A 134 -14.26 3.46 -2.70
C ASP A 134 -15.76 3.71 -2.75
N SER A 135 -16.41 3.20 -3.80
CA SER A 135 -17.83 3.38 -4.02
C SER A 135 -18.47 2.11 -4.55
N HIS A 136 -19.75 1.91 -4.24
CA HIS A 136 -20.59 0.83 -4.76
C HIS A 136 -21.68 1.37 -5.69
N GLY A 137 -22.25 0.50 -6.54
CA GLY A 137 -23.37 0.85 -7.42
C GLY A 137 -22.96 1.34 -8.81
N TRP A 138 -21.66 1.43 -9.08
CA TRP A 138 -21.14 1.89 -10.38
C TRP A 138 -20.36 0.80 -11.13
N GLY A 139 -20.95 0.30 -12.21
CA GLY A 139 -20.25 -0.55 -13.18
C GLY A 139 -19.62 0.32 -14.27
N ILE A 140 -18.30 0.43 -14.27
CA ILE A 140 -17.57 1.25 -15.25
C ILE A 140 -17.38 0.45 -16.54
N ASP A 141 -17.69 1.06 -17.69
CA ASP A 141 -17.40 0.54 -19.02
C ASP A 141 -16.38 1.44 -19.76
N SER A 142 -15.72 0.86 -20.76
CA SER A 142 -14.83 1.53 -21.71
C SER A 142 -15.48 2.76 -22.37
N ALA A 143 -16.78 2.70 -22.66
CA ALA A 143 -17.55 3.81 -23.23
C ALA A 143 -17.62 5.03 -22.28
N ASP A 144 -17.55 4.83 -20.96
CA ASP A 144 -17.62 5.90 -19.98
C ASP A 144 -16.43 6.85 -20.06
N ARG A 145 -15.32 6.44 -20.69
CA ARG A 145 -14.14 7.29 -20.90
C ARG A 145 -14.48 8.65 -21.52
N GLY A 146 -15.50 8.70 -22.38
CA GLY A 146 -15.99 9.92 -23.01
C GLY A 146 -16.68 10.89 -22.04
N ASN A 147 -17.24 10.36 -20.96
CA ASN A 147 -18.00 11.11 -19.96
C ASN A 147 -17.10 11.84 -18.95
N PHE A 148 -15.81 11.47 -18.87
CA PHE A 148 -14.86 12.12 -17.97
C PHE A 148 -14.31 13.43 -18.55
N VAL A 149 -14.59 14.52 -17.85
CA VAL A 149 -13.98 15.84 -18.06
C VAL A 149 -12.71 15.92 -17.23
N CYS A 150 -11.55 16.05 -17.88
CA CYS A 150 -10.28 16.17 -17.18
C CYS A 150 -9.27 17.03 -17.95
N ARG A 151 -8.36 17.69 -17.21
CA ARG A 151 -7.25 18.46 -17.79
C ARG A 151 -6.17 17.56 -18.41
N ALA A 152 -6.09 16.30 -17.96
CA ALA A 152 -5.09 15.37 -18.44
C ALA A 152 -5.30 15.06 -19.94
N LYS A 153 -4.26 15.31 -20.74
CA LYS A 153 -4.26 14.97 -22.17
C LYS A 153 -4.15 13.47 -22.41
N GLN A 154 -3.47 12.75 -21.51
CA GLN A 154 -3.28 11.31 -21.60
C GLN A 154 -4.37 10.57 -20.81
N ARG A 155 -5.01 9.62 -21.49
CA ARG A 155 -5.97 8.67 -20.94
C ARG A 155 -5.55 7.27 -21.38
N VAL A 156 -5.45 6.34 -20.44
CA VAL A 156 -5.07 4.95 -20.71
C VAL A 156 -6.16 4.04 -20.16
N THR A 157 -6.58 3.07 -20.96
CA THR A 157 -7.47 2.00 -20.51
C THR A 157 -6.66 0.70 -20.43
N TYR A 158 -6.94 -0.10 -19.41
CA TYR A 158 -6.44 -1.47 -19.29
C TYR A 158 -7.65 -2.40 -19.34
N GLU A 159 -7.63 -3.31 -20.30
CA GLU A 159 -8.71 -4.26 -20.57
C GLU A 159 -8.14 -5.68 -20.57
N ASP A 160 -8.96 -6.64 -20.15
CA ASP A 160 -8.65 -8.06 -20.09
C ASP A 160 -9.89 -8.83 -20.53
N GLU A 161 -9.77 -9.58 -21.63
CA GLU A 161 -10.88 -10.32 -22.27
C GLU A 161 -12.17 -9.46 -22.38
N ASP A 162 -12.06 -8.28 -23.00
CA ASP A 162 -13.12 -7.29 -23.21
C ASP A 162 -13.75 -6.68 -21.94
N THR A 163 -13.17 -6.95 -20.76
CA THR A 163 -13.57 -6.32 -19.50
C THR A 163 -12.63 -5.16 -19.17
N LEU A 164 -13.17 -3.95 -19.03
CA LEU A 164 -12.41 -2.81 -18.54
C LEU A 164 -11.98 -3.05 -17.09
N ARG A 165 -10.66 -3.07 -16.88
CA ARG A 165 -10.05 -3.25 -15.54
C ARG A 165 -9.71 -1.92 -14.90
N THR A 166 -9.20 -0.96 -15.67
CA THR A 166 -8.71 0.31 -15.11
C THR A 166 -8.74 1.43 -16.13
N LEU A 167 -9.24 2.60 -15.71
CA LEU A 167 -9.04 3.89 -16.36
C LEU A 167 -7.95 4.66 -15.64
N VAL A 168 -6.99 5.21 -16.39
CA VAL A 168 -5.92 6.06 -15.87
C VAL A 168 -5.94 7.41 -16.57
N PHE A 169 -5.90 8.47 -15.77
CA PHE A 169 -5.83 9.85 -16.24
C PHE A 169 -4.54 10.50 -15.76
N GLY A 170 -3.78 11.07 -16.70
CA GLY A 170 -2.50 11.71 -16.42
C GLY A 170 -1.35 10.71 -16.28
N THR A 171 -0.23 11.19 -15.73
CA THR A 171 0.97 10.36 -15.52
C THR A 171 1.63 10.74 -14.20
N ARG A 172 2.34 9.80 -13.58
CA ARG A 172 3.16 10.10 -12.40
C ARG A 172 4.17 11.23 -12.65
N ARG A 173 4.72 11.34 -13.86
CA ARG A 173 5.67 12.41 -14.22
C ARG A 173 5.04 13.79 -14.20
N ALA A 174 3.73 13.89 -14.43
CA ALA A 174 3.00 15.15 -14.38
C ALA A 174 2.63 15.60 -12.95
N GLY A 175 2.99 14.81 -11.92
CA GLY A 175 2.76 15.14 -10.50
C GLY A 175 1.40 14.71 -9.94
N VAL A 176 0.37 14.56 -10.80
CA VAL A 176 -0.95 14.06 -10.40
C VAL A 176 -1.42 13.01 -11.41
N MET A 177 -1.95 11.91 -10.90
CA MET A 177 -2.52 10.81 -11.68
C MET A 177 -3.76 10.29 -10.95
N ALA A 178 -4.84 10.07 -11.69
CA ALA A 178 -6.05 9.45 -11.17
C ALA A 178 -6.22 8.06 -11.78
N ARG A 179 -6.72 7.12 -10.97
CA ARG A 179 -7.03 5.76 -11.39
C ARG A 179 -8.44 5.42 -10.92
N ILE A 180 -9.21 4.79 -11.79
CA ILE A 180 -10.52 4.23 -11.46
C ILE A 180 -10.49 2.78 -11.92
N TYR A 181 -10.76 1.84 -11.02
CA TYR A 181 -10.67 0.42 -11.30
C TYR A 181 -11.50 -0.38 -10.30
N ASP A 182 -11.77 -1.63 -10.64
CA ASP A 182 -12.46 -2.57 -9.76
C ASP A 182 -11.48 -3.13 -8.69
N GLU A 183 -11.53 -2.60 -7.46
CA GLU A 183 -10.70 -3.05 -6.33
C GLU A 183 -11.09 -4.46 -5.85
N SER A 184 -12.32 -4.91 -6.08
CA SER A 184 -12.78 -6.21 -5.60
C SER A 184 -12.01 -7.37 -6.26
N GLU A 185 -11.73 -7.22 -7.56
CA GLU A 185 -10.97 -8.20 -8.32
C GLU A 185 -9.48 -8.21 -7.94
N LYS A 186 -8.93 -7.02 -7.69
CA LYS A 186 -7.55 -6.83 -7.24
C LYS A 186 -7.34 -7.43 -5.85
N SER A 187 -8.29 -7.27 -4.95
CA SER A 187 -8.25 -7.83 -3.60
C SER A 187 -8.27 -9.36 -3.61
N ARG A 188 -9.11 -9.96 -4.44
CA ARG A 188 -9.17 -11.42 -4.64
C ARG A 188 -7.84 -12.02 -5.11
N LYS A 189 -7.13 -11.35 -6.01
CA LYS A 189 -5.84 -11.83 -6.55
C LYS A 189 -4.68 -11.67 -5.55
N LYS A 190 -4.76 -10.71 -4.62
CA LYS A 190 -3.67 -10.34 -3.71
C LYS A 190 -3.85 -10.82 -2.26
N GLY A 191 -5.02 -11.34 -1.90
CA GLY A 191 -5.33 -11.79 -0.54
C GLY A 191 -5.45 -10.64 0.47
N THR A 192 -5.93 -9.48 0.02
CA THR A 192 -6.21 -8.31 0.87
C THR A 192 -7.65 -8.35 1.39
N ASP A 193 -7.98 -9.42 2.10
CA ASP A 193 -9.36 -9.75 2.53
C ASP A 193 -9.87 -8.87 3.71
N TRP A 194 -9.16 -7.78 4.02
CA TRP A 194 -9.47 -6.86 5.13
C TRP A 194 -10.28 -5.63 4.70
N TRP A 195 -10.41 -5.35 3.41
CA TRP A 195 -11.20 -4.21 2.91
C TRP A 195 -12.66 -4.19 3.36
N PRO A 196 -13.38 -5.32 3.47
CA PRO A 196 -14.73 -5.31 4.01
C PRO A 196 -14.81 -4.74 5.44
N SER A 197 -13.75 -4.89 6.24
CA SER A 197 -13.68 -4.28 7.58
C SER A 197 -13.49 -2.76 7.54
N VAL A 198 -12.95 -2.23 6.43
CA VAL A 198 -12.79 -0.78 6.20
C VAL A 198 -14.07 -0.17 5.62
N TRP A 199 -14.75 -0.88 4.72
CA TRP A 199 -16.01 -0.41 4.13
C TRP A 199 -17.20 -0.45 5.11
N GLY A 200 -17.13 -1.31 6.13
CA GLY A 200 -18.12 -1.38 7.20
C GLY A 200 -19.52 -1.77 6.69
N ASP A 201 -20.55 -1.34 7.42
CA ASP A 201 -21.95 -1.76 7.20
C ASP A 201 -22.57 -1.23 5.90
N ALA A 202 -21.95 -0.23 5.26
CA ALA A 202 -22.38 0.29 3.96
C ALA A 202 -22.10 -0.69 2.81
N TYR A 203 -21.26 -1.71 3.05
CA TYR A 203 -20.92 -2.72 2.07
C TYR A 203 -21.92 -3.88 2.07
N THR A 204 -22.62 -4.06 0.95
CA THR A 204 -23.56 -5.18 0.74
C THR A 204 -22.96 -6.23 -0.20
N PRO A 205 -22.65 -7.44 0.28
CA PRO A 205 -22.21 -8.52 -0.59
C PRO A 205 -23.31 -8.93 -1.59
N GLY A 206 -22.95 -9.17 -2.84
CA GLY A 206 -23.80 -9.66 -3.93
C GLY A 206 -24.43 -8.60 -4.83
N GLU A 207 -24.40 -7.33 -4.45
CA GLU A 207 -24.81 -6.20 -5.30
C GLU A 207 -23.65 -5.82 -6.25
N ARG A 208 -23.93 -5.32 -7.46
CA ARG A 208 -22.87 -5.14 -8.48
C ARG A 208 -21.78 -4.19 -7.95
N GLY A 209 -20.60 -4.77 -7.72
CA GLY A 209 -19.51 -4.25 -6.91
C GLY A 209 -18.98 -5.29 -5.90
N ASP A 210 -19.62 -6.47 -5.77
CA ASP A 210 -19.16 -7.57 -4.91
C ASP A 210 -18.76 -8.86 -5.67
N PRO A 211 -17.66 -9.54 -5.25
CA PRO A 211 -17.12 -10.75 -5.87
C PRO A 211 -17.85 -12.07 -5.50
N CYS A 212 -18.89 -12.06 -4.66
CA CYS A 212 -19.59 -13.28 -4.25
C CYS A 212 -20.81 -13.60 -5.13
N ARG A 213 -20.55 -14.03 -6.37
CA ARG A 213 -21.46 -14.95 -7.07
C ARG A 213 -20.75 -16.28 -7.36
N VAL A 214 -20.60 -17.10 -6.32
CA VAL A 214 -20.55 -18.55 -6.50
C VAL A 214 -21.45 -19.20 -5.45
N SER A 215 -22.38 -19.99 -5.97
CA SER A 215 -23.31 -20.88 -5.27
C SER A 215 -22.76 -21.55 -4.00
N GLY A 216 -23.42 -21.29 -2.86
CA GLY A 216 -23.68 -22.29 -1.83
C GLY A 216 -22.59 -22.66 -0.82
N GLY A 217 -21.96 -21.69 -0.15
CA GLY A 217 -21.05 -21.96 0.99
C GLY A 217 -21.16 -20.91 2.11
N PRO A 218 -20.76 -21.22 3.36
CA PRO A 218 -21.03 -20.38 4.53
C PRO A 218 -20.29 -19.04 4.48
N THR A 219 -20.86 -18.05 5.15
CA THR A 219 -20.51 -16.63 5.11
C THR A 219 -19.05 -16.33 5.48
N CYS A 220 -18.38 -15.52 4.66
CA CYS A 220 -16.97 -15.10 4.82
C CYS A 220 -16.65 -14.43 6.16
N ALA A 221 -17.64 -13.85 6.86
CA ALA A 221 -17.43 -13.10 8.09
C ALA A 221 -16.81 -13.92 9.24
N ALA A 222 -17.14 -15.21 9.36
CA ALA A 222 -16.63 -16.07 10.44
C ALA A 222 -15.16 -16.50 10.22
N ALA A 223 -14.69 -16.51 8.97
CA ALA A 223 -13.32 -16.95 8.64
C ALA A 223 -12.26 -15.84 8.79
N VAL A 224 -12.68 -14.57 8.82
CA VAL A 224 -11.80 -13.39 8.88
C VAL A 224 -11.34 -13.08 10.30
N ALA A 225 -12.23 -13.18 11.29
CA ALA A 225 -11.91 -12.94 12.70
C ALA A 225 -10.88 -13.95 13.24
N ASP A 226 -10.99 -15.22 12.86
CA ASP A 226 -10.08 -16.29 13.30
C ASP A 226 -8.67 -16.18 12.68
N ARG A 227 -8.56 -15.60 11.48
CA ARG A 227 -7.26 -15.44 10.78
C ARG A 227 -6.46 -14.23 11.25
N LEU A 228 -7.12 -13.16 11.69
CA LEU A 228 -6.46 -11.99 12.30
C LEU A 228 -5.91 -12.31 13.70
N ALA A 229 -6.66 -13.08 14.50
CA ALA A 229 -6.19 -13.57 15.80
C ALA A 229 -5.09 -14.65 15.66
N GLY A 230 -5.18 -15.53 14.66
CA GLY A 230 -4.23 -16.61 14.42
C GLY A 230 -2.87 -16.19 13.85
N ARG A 231 -2.77 -15.03 13.18
CA ARG A 231 -1.49 -14.50 12.66
C ARG A 231 -0.67 -13.76 13.72
N CYS A 232 -1.31 -13.20 14.76
CA CYS A 232 -0.60 -12.62 15.91
C CYS A 232 0.01 -13.69 16.82
N SER A 233 -0.53 -14.91 16.82
CA SER A 233 -0.09 -16.00 17.71
C SER A 233 0.92 -16.97 17.06
N ARG A 234 1.08 -16.96 15.74
CA ARG A 234 2.06 -17.82 15.02
C ARG A 234 3.36 -17.12 14.58
N ALA A 235 3.58 -15.88 15.01
CA ALA A 235 4.85 -15.18 14.85
C ALA A 235 5.78 -15.31 16.09
N ILE A 236 5.41 -16.14 17.07
CA ILE A 236 6.17 -16.42 18.31
C ILE A 236 6.51 -17.92 18.40
N ALA A 237 6.77 -18.58 17.28
CA ALA A 237 7.36 -19.93 17.27
C ALA A 237 8.51 -20.00 16.26
#